data_AF-A0A9D8Q551-F1
#
_entry.id   AF-A0A9D8Q551-F1
#
_cell.length_a   1.000
_cell.length_b   1.000
_cell.length_c   1.000
_cell.angle_alpha   90.00
_cell.angle_beta   90.00
_cell.angle_gamma   90.00
#
_symmetry.space_group_name_H-M   'P 1'
#
loop_
_entity.id
_entity.type
_entity.pdbx_description
1 polymer ?
#
loop_
_entity_poly.entity_id
_entity_poly.type
_entity_poly.pdbx_seq_one_letter_code
_entity_poly.pdbx_strand_id
1 'polypeptide(L)'
;MAALRYPAGLGSVVSREVVPWLWRRSKGLRRLATSASAPHRSELDATQHARIAIETLAGAEAKVLYSGDAAHRPDGTDWDYVVAPVGEDWGPGHTKPSIGTVVWSDNRVSVLKRRGAPPGASSGRALVTGYFSFERGHATAGDIEAQQLVTDWLRRSGRTVDVATAPPFLGGVDWRSVAPEHYDCVFFVCGPFRREPEILAMLRRFGHAKRIGLNLTLLAQHEWEDVLDQVFERDSAHTARPDMAYGADCAKVPVVGVCLREHSGRSDEGDALIAELLGSRALAAVPIDTRLDDLILDGNDTGLRTPAEVESLIARMDVIVTTRLHGLVMALKNGVPVLAIDPGNEGYKICRQAAAVGWPAAIALHNADSATLRLALNYCLSEQGRRDARQCGERGAASIESLKNDVLAAADTLLRA
;
A
#
# COMPACT_ATOMS: atom_id res chain seq x y z
N MET A 1 18.64 37.78 -31.91
CA MET A 1 18.67 36.77 -30.83
C MET A 1 20.01 36.88 -30.11
N ALA A 2 20.05 37.52 -28.94
CA ALA A 2 21.26 37.58 -28.12
C ALA A 2 21.39 36.27 -27.32
N ALA A 3 22.49 35.53 -27.51
CA ALA A 3 22.82 34.38 -26.71
C ALA A 3 23.27 34.86 -25.32
N LEU A 4 22.43 34.71 -24.30
CA LEU A 4 22.80 34.91 -22.91
C LEU A 4 23.79 33.82 -22.50
N ARG A 5 25.05 34.21 -22.24
CA ARG A 5 26.04 33.34 -21.60
C ARG A 5 25.72 33.26 -20.11
N TYR A 6 25.44 32.06 -19.62
CA TYR A 6 25.39 31.77 -18.19
C TYR A 6 26.74 32.12 -17.54
N PRO A 7 26.78 32.61 -16.28
CA PRO A 7 27.99 32.55 -15.48
C PRO A 7 28.45 31.09 -15.39
N ALA A 8 29.73 30.82 -15.61
CA ALA A 8 30.28 29.47 -15.63
C ALA A 8 29.93 28.72 -14.33
N GLY A 9 29.25 27.57 -14.45
CA GLY A 9 28.95 26.66 -13.32
C GLY A 9 27.50 26.65 -12.81
N LEU A 10 26.70 27.70 -13.02
CA LEU A 10 25.27 27.69 -12.63
C LEU A 10 24.49 26.60 -13.39
N GLY A 11 24.86 26.38 -14.66
CA GLY A 11 24.19 25.46 -15.56
C GLY A 11 24.25 23.99 -15.13
N SER A 12 25.26 23.51 -14.39
CA SER A 12 25.40 22.08 -14.06
C SER A 12 24.67 21.68 -12.78
N VAL A 13 24.65 22.52 -11.74
CA VAL A 13 23.97 22.21 -10.47
C VAL A 13 22.46 22.45 -10.61
N VAL A 14 22.07 23.56 -11.23
CA VAL A 14 20.65 23.89 -11.45
C VAL A 14 19.99 22.87 -12.40
N SER A 15 20.67 22.44 -13.46
CA SER A 15 20.12 21.44 -14.40
C SER A 15 20.10 20.02 -13.85
N ARG A 16 21.07 19.60 -13.02
CA ARG A 16 21.14 18.23 -12.49
C ARG A 16 20.33 18.01 -11.22
N GLU A 17 20.21 19.02 -10.37
CA GLU A 17 19.58 18.85 -9.05
C GLU A 17 18.25 19.59 -8.92
N VAL A 18 18.20 20.86 -9.33
CA VAL A 18 17.05 21.74 -9.04
C VAL A 18 15.92 21.59 -10.07
N VAL A 19 16.24 21.53 -11.35
CA VAL A 19 15.25 21.41 -12.45
C VAL A 19 14.50 20.07 -12.41
N PRO A 20 15.14 18.89 -12.23
CA PRO A 20 14.43 17.63 -12.12
C PRO A 20 13.57 17.55 -10.85
N TRP A 21 13.99 18.18 -9.75
CA TRP A 21 13.20 18.28 -8.53
C TRP A 21 11.96 19.16 -8.72
N LEU A 22 12.10 20.34 -9.33
CA LEU A 22 10.97 21.24 -9.68
C LEU A 22 9.97 20.55 -10.62
N TRP A 23 10.47 19.84 -11.64
CA TRP A 23 9.66 19.09 -12.60
C TRP A 23 8.82 17.99 -11.94
N ARG A 24 9.36 17.28 -10.95
CA ARG A 24 8.67 16.19 -10.24
C ARG A 24 7.56 16.67 -9.30
N ARG A 25 7.60 17.92 -8.82
CA ARG A 25 6.62 18.50 -7.88
C ARG A 25 5.68 19.54 -8.48
N SER A 26 5.89 19.99 -9.72
CA SER A 26 5.11 21.10 -10.32
C SER A 26 3.69 20.76 -10.78
N LYS A 27 3.08 19.65 -10.35
CA LYS A 27 1.61 19.54 -10.33
C LYS A 27 1.06 20.44 -9.20
N GLY A 28 1.03 21.75 -9.42
CA GLY A 28 0.31 22.66 -8.50
C GLY A 28 1.00 23.96 -8.07
N LEU A 29 2.01 24.47 -8.78
CA LEU A 29 2.50 25.82 -8.49
C LEU A 29 1.44 26.87 -8.89
N ARG A 30 0.74 27.43 -7.89
CA ARG A 30 -0.06 28.65 -8.01
C ARG A 30 0.89 29.85 -7.99
N ARG A 31 0.86 30.64 -9.05
CA ARG A 31 1.52 31.96 -9.11
C ARG A 31 0.80 32.89 -8.13
N LEU A 32 1.50 33.46 -7.15
CA LEU A 32 1.08 34.73 -6.56
C LEU A 32 1.46 35.80 -7.58
N ALA A 33 0.49 36.20 -8.40
CA ALA A 33 0.70 37.20 -9.43
C ALA A 33 0.84 38.58 -8.79
N THR A 34 1.90 39.30 -9.14
CA THR A 34 1.92 40.77 -9.10
C THR A 34 2.13 41.29 -10.51
N SER A 35 1.26 42.24 -10.90
CA SER A 35 1.17 42.97 -12.18
C SER A 35 0.42 42.30 -13.36
N ALA A 36 -0.40 43.12 -13.99
CA ALA A 36 -1.55 42.79 -14.83
C ALA A 36 -1.24 42.65 -16.34
N SER A 37 -0.05 42.15 -16.72
CA SER A 37 0.32 42.10 -18.15
C SER A 37 1.24 40.93 -18.51
N ALA A 38 0.86 39.70 -18.17
CA ALA A 38 1.59 38.50 -18.60
C ALA A 38 0.73 37.63 -19.54
N PRO A 39 1.32 37.03 -20.60
CA PRO A 39 0.60 36.25 -21.60
C PRO A 39 -0.01 34.96 -21.02
N HIS A 40 -1.04 34.45 -21.71
CA HIS A 40 -1.84 33.31 -21.28
C HIS A 40 -1.05 31.99 -21.19
N ARG A 41 -1.49 31.16 -20.23
CA ARG A 41 -0.83 29.97 -19.65
C ARG A 41 -0.58 28.77 -20.59
N SER A 42 -0.95 28.84 -21.87
CA SER A 42 -1.02 27.65 -22.75
C SER A 42 0.15 27.49 -23.72
N GLU A 43 1.13 28.38 -23.73
CA GLU A 43 2.17 28.41 -24.79
C GLU A 43 3.61 28.28 -24.29
N LEU A 44 3.84 28.08 -22.99
CA LEU A 44 5.19 28.04 -22.43
C LEU A 44 5.64 26.62 -22.08
N ASP A 45 6.81 26.22 -22.58
CA ASP A 45 7.46 24.98 -22.18
C ASP A 45 8.17 25.12 -20.81
N ALA A 46 8.53 24.00 -20.20
CA ALA A 46 9.12 23.99 -18.86
C ALA A 46 10.48 24.70 -18.75
N THR A 47 11.23 24.77 -19.85
CA THR A 47 12.49 25.51 -19.95
C THR A 47 12.20 27.01 -19.87
N GLN A 48 11.11 27.46 -20.50
CA GLN A 48 10.62 28.84 -20.41
C GLN A 48 10.07 29.16 -19.01
N HIS A 49 9.42 28.21 -18.32
CA HIS A 49 9.01 28.40 -16.92
C HIS A 49 10.19 28.51 -15.95
N ALA A 50 11.20 27.64 -16.08
CA ALA A 50 12.41 27.72 -15.27
C ALA A 50 13.19 29.01 -15.57
N ARG A 51 13.23 29.43 -16.83
CA ARG A 51 13.83 30.69 -17.28
C ARG A 51 13.11 31.90 -16.69
N ILE A 52 11.78 31.97 -16.71
CA ILE A 52 11.01 33.06 -16.11
C ILE A 52 11.19 33.10 -14.57
N ALA A 53 11.22 31.94 -13.90
CA ALA A 53 11.44 31.87 -12.46
C ALA A 53 12.84 32.40 -12.06
N ILE A 54 13.86 32.11 -12.87
CA ILE A 54 15.24 32.54 -12.64
C ILE A 54 15.47 34.01 -13.08
N GLU A 55 14.85 34.46 -14.18
CA GLU A 55 14.88 35.86 -14.63
C GLU A 55 14.17 36.79 -13.62
N THR A 56 13.09 36.32 -12.98
CA THR A 56 12.40 37.04 -11.89
C THR A 56 13.29 37.15 -10.65
N LEU A 57 14.12 36.14 -10.37
CA LEU A 57 15.10 36.16 -9.27
C LEU A 57 16.32 37.06 -9.54
N ALA A 58 16.63 37.34 -10.81
CA ALA A 58 17.84 38.07 -11.21
C ALA A 58 17.60 39.52 -11.68
N GLY A 59 16.34 39.91 -11.97
CA GLY A 59 16.04 41.06 -12.84
C GLY A 59 15.44 42.33 -12.22
N ALA A 60 14.79 42.30 -11.06
CA ALA A 60 14.26 43.52 -10.44
C ALA A 60 13.99 43.24 -8.97
N GLU A 61 14.46 44.13 -8.08
CA GLU A 61 14.22 44.11 -6.63
C GLU A 61 13.88 42.72 -6.09
N ALA A 62 14.92 41.92 -5.78
CA ALA A 62 14.75 40.70 -5.02
C ALA A 62 14.24 41.07 -3.62
N LYS A 63 12.96 41.42 -3.50
CA LYS A 63 12.19 41.39 -2.28
C LYS A 63 12.11 39.93 -1.92
N VAL A 64 13.08 39.54 -1.10
CA VAL A 64 13.17 38.35 -0.29
C VAL A 64 12.01 37.38 -0.51
N LEU A 65 12.25 36.32 -1.27
CA LEU A 65 11.41 35.13 -1.15
C LEU A 65 11.75 34.52 0.21
N TYR A 66 11.04 35.01 1.24
CA TYR A 66 11.15 34.73 2.68
C TYR A 66 12.12 35.61 3.49
N SER A 67 11.65 36.82 3.84
CA SER A 67 12.06 37.53 5.06
C SER A 67 10.98 37.21 6.10
N GLY A 68 11.21 36.17 6.88
CA GLY A 68 10.34 35.80 7.99
C GLY A 68 11.14 34.89 8.91
N ASP A 69 11.27 35.30 10.16
CA ASP A 69 12.02 34.62 11.21
C ASP A 69 11.85 33.09 11.16
N ALA A 70 12.99 32.41 11.27
CA ALA A 70 13.13 31.01 11.67
C ALA A 70 12.34 29.95 10.88
N ALA A 71 13.06 29.27 9.97
CA ALA A 71 13.03 27.82 9.74
C ALA A 71 11.70 27.09 9.41
N HIS A 72 10.53 27.71 9.42
CA HIS A 72 9.24 27.04 9.19
C HIS A 72 8.34 27.90 8.27
N ARG A 73 7.65 27.26 7.33
CA ARG A 73 6.48 27.89 6.71
C ARG A 73 5.36 28.02 7.75
N PRO A 74 4.48 29.02 7.62
CA PRO A 74 3.24 29.11 8.41
C PRO A 74 2.31 27.88 8.28
N ASP A 75 2.53 27.04 7.25
CA ASP A 75 1.76 25.81 6.99
C ASP A 75 2.46 24.51 7.44
N GLY A 76 3.64 24.60 8.06
CA GLY A 76 4.38 23.44 8.56
C GLY A 76 5.07 22.59 7.47
N THR A 77 5.18 23.05 6.22
CA THR A 77 5.88 22.28 5.18
C THR A 77 7.40 22.49 5.18
N ASP A 78 8.14 21.38 5.17
CA ASP A 78 9.60 21.30 5.18
C ASP A 78 10.25 21.71 3.83
N TRP A 79 11.42 22.35 3.89
CA TRP A 79 12.18 22.81 2.72
C TRP A 79 13.37 21.89 2.41
N ASP A 80 13.53 21.51 1.14
CA ASP A 80 14.70 20.71 0.69
C ASP A 80 15.89 21.60 0.27
N TYR A 81 15.61 22.78 -0.30
CA TYR A 81 16.58 23.76 -0.78
C TYR A 81 16.12 25.19 -0.47
N VAL A 82 17.08 26.08 -0.16
CA VAL A 82 16.87 27.52 0.10
C VAL A 82 17.77 28.33 -0.83
N VAL A 83 17.22 29.37 -1.44
CA VAL A 83 17.96 30.33 -2.28
C VAL A 83 18.03 31.64 -1.52
N ALA A 84 19.23 32.17 -1.26
CA ALA A 84 19.40 33.34 -0.43
C ALA A 84 20.49 34.30 -0.92
N PRO A 85 20.39 35.61 -0.62
CA PRO A 85 21.42 36.57 -1.01
C PRO A 85 22.78 36.31 -0.35
N VAL A 86 23.85 36.68 -1.05
CA VAL A 86 25.21 36.61 -0.51
C VAL A 86 25.49 37.87 0.31
N GLY A 87 25.63 37.71 1.62
CA GLY A 87 26.10 38.79 2.51
C GLY A 87 25.11 39.27 3.58
N GLU A 88 23.89 38.72 3.66
CA GLU A 88 22.97 39.02 4.78
C GLU A 88 23.38 38.28 6.06
N ASP A 89 23.39 39.03 7.18
CA ASP A 89 23.39 38.50 8.55
C ASP A 89 22.00 37.97 8.87
N TRP A 90 21.88 36.67 9.16
CA TRP A 90 20.62 35.95 9.36
C TRP A 90 19.99 36.15 10.75
N GLY A 91 20.22 37.31 11.36
CA GLY A 91 19.81 37.60 12.74
C GLY A 91 20.60 36.79 13.79
N PRO A 92 20.47 37.16 15.08
CA PRO A 92 21.17 36.49 16.17
C PRO A 92 20.66 35.05 16.37
N GLY A 93 21.54 34.07 16.17
CA GLY A 93 21.28 32.65 16.43
C GLY A 93 21.31 31.73 15.20
N HIS A 94 21.33 32.29 13.99
CA HIS A 94 21.41 31.50 12.76
C HIS A 94 22.70 31.80 12.01
N THR A 95 23.58 30.79 11.92
CA THR A 95 24.74 30.84 11.02
C THR A 95 24.42 30.04 9.75
N LYS A 96 24.95 30.39 8.57
CA LYS A 96 24.79 29.61 7.32
C LYS A 96 24.85 28.08 7.52
N PRO A 97 25.80 27.51 8.29
CA PRO A 97 25.86 26.07 8.57
C PRO A 97 24.70 25.49 9.43
N SER A 98 23.92 26.32 10.13
CA SER A 98 22.74 25.89 10.91
C SER A 98 21.48 25.67 10.07
N ILE A 99 21.39 26.24 8.86
CA ILE A 99 20.22 26.12 7.96
C ILE A 99 20.44 25.03 6.89
N GLY A 100 21.68 24.82 6.45
CA GLY A 100 22.04 23.80 5.46
C GLY A 100 23.46 23.93 4.93
N THR A 101 23.86 23.03 4.05
CA THR A 101 25.17 23.10 3.35
C THR A 101 25.01 23.94 2.10
N VAL A 102 25.90 24.93 1.90
CA VAL A 102 25.97 25.67 0.63
C VAL A 102 26.39 24.71 -0.47
N VAL A 103 25.48 24.42 -1.41
CA VAL A 103 25.76 23.54 -2.55
C VAL A 103 26.20 24.32 -3.78
N TRP A 104 25.90 25.62 -3.80
CA TRP A 104 26.38 26.55 -4.81
C TRP A 104 26.30 27.98 -4.30
N SER A 105 27.22 28.85 -4.72
CA SER A 105 27.15 30.28 -4.47
C SER A 105 27.84 31.04 -5.58
N ASP A 106 27.33 32.22 -5.92
CA ASP A 106 28.08 33.24 -6.66
C ASP A 106 28.25 34.52 -5.82
N ASN A 107 28.44 35.67 -6.48
CA ASN A 107 28.59 36.97 -5.84
C ASN A 107 27.26 37.64 -5.46
N ARG A 108 26.11 37.01 -5.75
CA ARG A 108 24.76 37.54 -5.51
C ARG A 108 23.90 36.60 -4.69
N VAL A 109 24.01 35.28 -4.91
CA VAL A 109 23.11 34.27 -4.36
C VAL A 109 23.88 33.03 -3.90
N SER A 110 23.48 32.48 -2.76
CA SER A 110 23.83 31.13 -2.28
C SER A 110 22.61 30.22 -2.36
N VAL A 111 22.80 28.99 -2.84
CA VAL A 111 21.83 27.89 -2.73
C VAL A 111 22.29 26.98 -1.60
N LEU A 112 21.45 26.86 -0.58
CA LEU A 112 21.67 26.00 0.59
C LEU A 112 20.79 24.77 0.47
N LYS A 113 21.35 23.61 0.79
CA LYS A 113 20.67 22.32 0.86
C LYS A 113 20.50 21.94 2.32
N ARG A 114 19.28 21.61 2.75
CA ARG A 114 19.03 21.20 4.14
C ARG A 114 19.85 19.96 4.49
N ARG A 115 20.35 19.88 5.72
CA ARG A 115 20.97 18.67 6.26
C ARG A 115 19.93 17.54 6.22
N GLY A 116 20.21 16.46 5.48
CA GLY A 116 19.27 15.34 5.26
C GLY A 116 18.42 15.45 3.99
N ALA A 117 18.54 16.52 3.19
CA ALA A 117 17.93 16.57 1.87
C ALA A 117 18.55 15.50 0.94
N PRO A 118 17.76 14.91 0.01
CA PRO A 118 18.20 13.85 -0.88
C PRO A 118 19.55 14.14 -1.54
N PRO A 119 20.54 13.23 -1.58
CA PRO A 119 21.78 13.45 -2.32
C PRO A 119 21.48 13.82 -3.78
N GLY A 120 22.33 14.67 -4.38
CA GLY A 120 22.22 14.98 -5.81
C GLY A 120 22.23 13.68 -6.62
N ALA A 121 21.51 13.64 -7.74
CA ALA A 121 21.34 12.41 -8.53
C ALA A 121 22.71 11.77 -8.84
N SER A 122 23.02 10.63 -8.21
CA SER A 122 24.14 9.80 -8.66
C SER A 122 23.73 9.18 -10.00
N SER A 123 24.71 8.95 -10.87
CA SER A 123 24.49 8.26 -12.14
C SER A 123 24.23 6.76 -11.99
N GLY A 124 24.36 6.21 -10.76
CA GLY A 124 24.17 4.78 -10.47
C GLY A 124 22.77 4.44 -9.95
N ARG A 125 22.34 3.20 -10.20
CA ARG A 125 21.06 2.66 -9.74
C ARG A 125 21.24 1.90 -8.42
N ALA A 126 20.21 1.87 -7.58
CA ALA A 126 20.16 0.98 -6.43
C ALA A 126 19.42 -0.32 -6.79
N LEU A 127 19.93 -1.46 -6.34
CA LEU A 127 19.21 -2.74 -6.37
C LEU A 127 18.74 -3.09 -4.96
N VAL A 128 17.45 -3.30 -4.78
CA VAL A 128 16.87 -3.80 -3.53
C VAL A 128 16.66 -5.30 -3.63
N THR A 129 17.24 -6.05 -2.69
CA THR A 129 17.21 -7.50 -2.62
C THR A 129 16.84 -7.96 -1.21
N GLY A 130 16.52 -9.25 -1.08
CA GLY A 130 16.17 -9.89 0.19
C GLY A 130 15.67 -11.30 -0.09
N TYR A 131 14.98 -11.91 0.87
CA TYR A 131 14.43 -13.26 0.69
C TYR A 131 13.46 -13.37 -0.50
N PHE A 132 12.81 -12.28 -0.91
CA PHE A 132 11.93 -12.22 -2.10
C PHE A 132 12.69 -12.28 -3.44
N SER A 133 14.02 -12.25 -3.41
CA SER A 133 14.88 -12.36 -4.60
C SER A 133 15.23 -13.81 -4.98
N PHE A 134 14.72 -14.80 -4.25
CA PHE A 134 15.03 -16.23 -4.42
C PHE A 134 13.75 -17.07 -4.43
N GLU A 135 13.66 -18.06 -5.34
CA GLU A 135 12.45 -18.91 -5.51
C GLU A 135 12.08 -19.69 -4.23
N ARG A 136 13.09 -20.04 -3.43
CA ARG A 136 12.92 -20.75 -2.14
C ARG A 136 13.38 -19.90 -0.96
N GLY A 137 13.28 -18.58 -1.10
CA GLY A 137 13.64 -17.66 -0.02
C GLY A 137 12.59 -17.60 1.10
N HIS A 138 11.40 -18.15 0.91
CA HIS A 138 10.31 -18.14 1.91
C HIS A 138 9.95 -16.71 2.39
N ALA A 139 10.00 -15.74 1.48
CA ALA A 139 9.65 -14.35 1.80
C ALA A 139 8.21 -14.24 2.32
N THR A 140 8.07 -13.50 3.42
CA THR A 140 6.81 -13.25 4.11
C THR A 140 6.21 -11.90 3.70
N ALA A 141 4.99 -11.60 4.14
CA ALA A 141 4.40 -10.27 3.96
C ALA A 141 5.30 -9.17 4.53
N GLY A 142 5.94 -9.40 5.68
CA GLY A 142 6.87 -8.45 6.30
C GLY A 142 8.09 -8.16 5.43
N ASP A 143 8.64 -9.15 4.74
CA ASP A 143 9.78 -8.95 3.82
C ASP A 143 9.40 -8.09 2.61
N ILE A 144 8.17 -8.26 2.09
CA ILE A 144 7.64 -7.46 0.99
C ILE A 144 7.34 -6.03 1.44
N GLU A 145 6.75 -5.84 2.62
CA GLU A 145 6.52 -4.53 3.23
C GLU A 145 7.83 -3.76 3.44
N ALA A 146 8.83 -4.43 4.01
CA ALA A 146 10.17 -3.90 4.18
C ALA A 146 10.80 -3.47 2.85
N GLN A 147 10.72 -4.33 1.83
CA GLN A 147 11.20 -4.03 0.47
C GLN A 147 10.55 -2.78 -0.12
N GLN A 148 9.21 -2.67 -0.03
CA GLN A 148 8.46 -1.54 -0.55
C GLN A 148 8.87 -0.24 0.16
N LEU A 149 8.98 -0.28 1.48
CA LEU A 149 9.39 0.85 2.30
C LEU A 149 10.79 1.37 1.90
N VAL A 150 11.78 0.48 1.76
CA VAL A 150 13.14 0.85 1.31
C VAL A 150 13.11 1.44 -0.08
N THR A 151 12.36 0.82 -0.98
CA THR A 151 12.23 1.27 -2.36
C THR A 151 11.66 2.69 -2.40
N ASP A 152 10.67 2.99 -1.56
CA ASP A 152 10.09 4.32 -1.44
C ASP A 152 11.03 5.33 -0.79
N TRP A 153 11.82 4.94 0.21
CA TRP A 153 12.88 5.81 0.76
C TRP A 153 13.90 6.17 -0.32
N LEU A 154 14.38 5.19 -1.08
CA LEU A 154 15.38 5.39 -2.12
C LEU A 154 14.82 6.22 -3.28
N ARG A 155 13.60 5.95 -3.75
CA ARG A 155 12.93 6.75 -4.79
C ARG A 155 12.69 8.19 -4.34
N ARG A 156 12.23 8.40 -3.11
CA ARG A 156 12.09 9.75 -2.52
C ARG A 156 13.42 10.48 -2.41
N SER A 157 14.52 9.74 -2.23
CA SER A 157 15.88 10.29 -2.30
C SER A 157 16.37 10.60 -3.73
N GLY A 158 15.52 10.43 -4.75
CA GLY A 158 15.84 10.73 -6.14
C GLY A 158 16.66 9.65 -6.85
N ARG A 159 16.82 8.46 -6.25
CA ARG A 159 17.52 7.34 -6.86
C ARG A 159 16.63 6.56 -7.83
N THR A 160 17.24 6.07 -8.90
CA THR A 160 16.67 5.01 -9.72
C THR A 160 16.82 3.69 -8.98
N VAL A 161 15.74 2.94 -8.83
CA VAL A 161 15.71 1.71 -8.01
C VAL A 161 15.10 0.58 -8.80
N ASP A 162 15.82 -0.55 -8.85
CA ASP A 162 15.27 -1.85 -9.23
C ASP A 162 15.12 -2.73 -8.00
N VAL A 163 14.18 -3.67 -8.08
CA VAL A 163 13.92 -4.66 -7.03
C VAL A 163 14.20 -6.03 -7.63
N ALA A 164 15.08 -6.80 -7.00
CA ALA A 164 15.31 -8.18 -7.40
C ALA A 164 14.17 -9.07 -6.88
N THR A 165 13.42 -9.69 -7.77
CA THR A 165 12.30 -10.58 -7.42
C THR A 165 12.45 -11.93 -8.10
N ALA A 166 12.06 -13.00 -7.42
CA ALA A 166 11.86 -14.31 -8.00
C ALA A 166 10.36 -14.68 -7.99
N PRO A 167 9.90 -15.61 -8.86
CA PRO A 167 8.56 -16.15 -8.77
C PRO A 167 8.21 -16.61 -7.34
N PRO A 168 6.99 -16.36 -6.85
CA PRO A 168 5.82 -15.83 -7.57
C PRO A 168 5.73 -14.30 -7.62
N PHE A 169 6.71 -13.56 -7.08
CA PHE A 169 6.68 -12.11 -7.04
C PHE A 169 6.95 -11.51 -8.43
N LEU A 170 6.14 -10.52 -8.81
CA LEU A 170 6.18 -9.89 -10.14
C LEU A 170 6.65 -8.43 -10.06
N GLY A 171 7.06 -7.87 -11.21
CA GLY A 171 7.36 -6.44 -11.35
C GLY A 171 8.78 -6.02 -10.97
N GLY A 172 9.65 -6.96 -10.62
CA GLY A 172 11.08 -6.74 -10.40
C GLY A 172 11.96 -7.26 -11.55
N VAL A 173 13.26 -7.33 -11.27
CA VAL A 173 14.29 -7.88 -12.17
C VAL A 173 14.84 -9.18 -11.61
N ASP A 174 15.32 -10.06 -12.47
CA ASP A 174 16.16 -11.18 -12.03
C ASP A 174 17.60 -10.70 -11.86
N TRP A 175 18.12 -10.77 -10.63
CA TRP A 175 19.46 -10.30 -10.29
C TRP A 175 20.57 -11.04 -11.06
N ARG A 176 20.29 -12.25 -11.56
CA ARG A 176 21.23 -13.04 -12.38
C ARG A 176 21.36 -12.49 -13.79
N SER A 177 20.30 -11.87 -14.29
CA SER A 177 20.15 -11.45 -15.69
C SER A 177 20.51 -9.98 -15.90
N VAL A 178 20.50 -9.15 -14.86
CA VAL A 178 20.91 -7.74 -14.95
C VAL A 178 22.43 -7.58 -15.04
N ALA A 179 22.88 -6.53 -15.74
CA ALA A 179 24.28 -6.12 -15.78
C ALA A 179 24.69 -5.51 -14.43
N PRO A 180 25.61 -6.14 -13.68
CA PRO A 180 25.93 -5.71 -12.31
C PRO A 180 26.50 -4.29 -12.26
N GLU A 181 27.27 -3.87 -13.26
CA GLU A 181 27.91 -2.55 -13.38
C GLU A 181 26.94 -1.36 -13.44
N HIS A 182 25.64 -1.60 -13.65
CA HIS A 182 24.62 -0.55 -13.61
C HIS A 182 24.26 -0.11 -12.18
N TYR A 183 24.70 -0.86 -11.16
CA TYR A 183 24.30 -0.63 -9.78
C TYR A 183 25.46 -0.09 -8.95
N ASP A 184 25.25 1.04 -8.27
CA ASP A 184 26.24 1.63 -7.36
C ASP A 184 26.03 1.16 -5.91
N CYS A 185 24.80 0.77 -5.57
CA CYS A 185 24.41 0.26 -4.27
C CYS A 185 23.49 -0.97 -4.39
N VAL A 186 23.69 -1.95 -3.51
CA VAL A 186 22.82 -3.12 -3.34
C VAL A 186 22.37 -3.19 -1.89
N PHE A 187 21.07 -3.27 -1.66
CA PHE A 187 20.47 -3.41 -0.34
C PHE A 187 19.99 -4.84 -0.15
N PHE A 188 20.40 -5.50 0.93
CA PHE A 188 19.80 -6.74 1.39
C PHE A 188 18.89 -6.42 2.58
N VAL A 189 17.59 -6.61 2.42
CA VAL A 189 16.56 -6.05 3.32
C VAL A 189 15.82 -7.17 4.05
N CYS A 190 15.66 -6.97 5.37
CA CYS A 190 14.89 -7.81 6.27
C CYS A 190 15.38 -9.26 6.39
N GLY A 191 14.83 -9.96 7.40
CA GLY A 191 15.07 -11.36 7.67
C GLY A 191 16.36 -11.63 8.47
N PRO A 192 16.54 -12.88 8.90
CA PRO A 192 17.82 -13.33 9.42
C PRO A 192 18.87 -13.27 8.32
N PHE A 193 20.01 -12.66 8.58
CA PHE A 193 21.12 -12.81 7.67
C PHE A 193 21.67 -14.22 7.80
N ARG A 194 21.58 -15.01 6.74
CA ARG A 194 22.16 -16.36 6.69
C ARG A 194 23.19 -16.41 5.58
N ARG A 195 24.32 -17.05 5.86
CA ARG A 195 25.40 -17.27 4.88
C ARG A 195 25.08 -18.40 3.91
N GLU A 196 23.89 -18.36 3.32
CA GLU A 196 23.44 -19.34 2.34
C GLU A 196 24.16 -19.12 1.00
N PRO A 197 24.51 -20.18 0.26
CA PRO A 197 25.27 -20.05 -0.99
C PRO A 197 24.65 -19.09 -2.01
N GLU A 198 23.32 -19.04 -2.10
CA GLU A 198 22.59 -18.20 -3.05
C GLU A 198 22.67 -16.71 -2.67
N ILE A 199 22.50 -16.39 -1.37
CA ILE A 199 22.67 -15.03 -0.84
C ILE A 199 24.11 -14.56 -1.07
N LEU A 200 25.09 -15.41 -0.77
CA LEU A 200 26.50 -15.09 -0.97
C LEU A 200 26.85 -14.91 -2.45
N ALA A 201 26.32 -15.75 -3.34
CA ALA A 201 26.51 -15.61 -4.78
C ALA A 201 25.93 -14.30 -5.31
N MET A 202 24.74 -13.93 -4.86
CA MET A 202 24.12 -12.64 -5.18
C MET A 202 24.98 -11.48 -4.70
N LEU A 203 25.36 -11.43 -3.41
CA LEU A 203 26.19 -10.33 -2.88
C LEU A 203 27.55 -10.23 -3.56
N ARG A 204 28.19 -11.36 -3.89
CA ARG A 204 29.50 -11.37 -4.58
C ARG A 204 29.41 -10.87 -6.02
N ARG A 205 28.32 -11.17 -6.73
CA ARG A 205 28.09 -10.67 -8.11
C ARG A 205 28.15 -9.15 -8.17
N PHE A 206 27.66 -8.48 -7.13
CA PHE A 206 27.69 -7.02 -7.01
C PHE A 206 28.81 -6.50 -6.10
N GLY A 207 29.93 -7.23 -5.99
CA GLY A 207 31.05 -6.84 -5.11
C GLY A 207 31.74 -5.52 -5.45
N HIS A 208 31.46 -4.94 -6.62
CA HIS A 208 31.94 -3.60 -7.01
C HIS A 208 31.02 -2.46 -6.47
N ALA A 209 29.78 -2.79 -6.12
CA ALA A 209 28.79 -1.87 -5.56
C ALA A 209 28.86 -1.85 -4.03
N LYS A 210 28.32 -0.80 -3.41
CA LYS A 210 28.17 -0.74 -1.95
C LYS A 210 27.03 -1.67 -1.51
N ARG A 211 27.35 -2.70 -0.72
CA ARG A 211 26.39 -3.69 -0.24
C ARG A 211 25.97 -3.37 1.18
N ILE A 212 24.68 -3.13 1.38
CA ILE A 212 24.12 -2.62 2.63
C ILE A 212 23.11 -3.64 3.15
N GLY A 213 23.32 -4.17 4.34
CA GLY A 213 22.31 -4.93 5.08
C GLY A 213 21.41 -3.98 5.86
N LEU A 214 20.09 -4.13 5.73
CA LEU A 214 19.12 -3.25 6.39
C LEU A 214 18.04 -4.03 7.12
N ASN A 215 17.87 -3.70 8.41
CA ASN A 215 16.93 -4.33 9.35
C ASN A 215 17.08 -5.86 9.41
N LEU A 216 18.33 -6.32 9.47
CA LEU A 216 18.67 -7.75 9.52
C LEU A 216 18.72 -8.26 10.96
N THR A 217 18.22 -9.47 11.19
CA THR A 217 18.60 -10.24 12.38
C THR A 217 20.00 -10.82 12.16
N LEU A 218 20.94 -10.50 13.05
CA LEU A 218 22.28 -11.08 13.04
C LEU A 218 22.36 -12.21 14.06
N LEU A 219 22.60 -13.43 13.57
CA LEU A 219 22.64 -14.67 14.33
C LEU A 219 24.01 -14.92 14.98
N ALA A 220 25.08 -14.38 14.40
CA ALA A 220 26.44 -14.58 14.89
C ALA A 220 27.32 -13.34 14.70
N GLN A 221 28.33 -13.21 15.55
CA GLN A 221 29.33 -12.16 15.41
C GLN A 221 30.11 -12.33 14.09
N HIS A 222 30.43 -11.21 13.44
CA HIS A 222 31.25 -11.14 12.22
C HIS A 222 30.67 -11.85 10.98
N GLU A 223 29.41 -12.30 10.99
CA GLU A 223 28.86 -13.11 9.90
C GLU A 223 28.65 -12.37 8.57
N TRP A 224 28.76 -11.05 8.58
CA TRP A 224 28.48 -10.18 7.42
C TRP A 224 29.69 -9.37 6.94
N GLU A 225 30.78 -9.30 7.71
CA GLU A 225 31.86 -8.31 7.51
C GLU A 225 32.61 -8.48 6.19
N ASP A 226 32.68 -9.69 5.63
CA ASP A 226 33.34 -9.99 4.35
C ASP A 226 32.41 -9.80 3.14
N VAL A 227 31.11 -9.61 3.37
CA VAL A 227 30.07 -9.68 2.31
C VAL A 227 29.19 -8.43 2.23
N LEU A 228 29.09 -7.66 3.31
CA LEU A 228 28.35 -6.39 3.38
C LEU A 228 29.30 -5.28 3.82
N ASP A 229 29.22 -4.14 3.16
CA ASP A 229 30.02 -2.95 3.46
C ASP A 229 29.46 -2.17 4.66
N GLN A 230 28.15 -2.27 4.90
CA GLN A 230 27.47 -1.64 6.03
C GLN A 230 26.26 -2.47 6.45
N VAL A 231 26.00 -2.56 7.75
CA VAL A 231 24.81 -3.23 8.28
C VAL A 231 24.09 -2.34 9.28
N PHE A 232 22.77 -2.26 9.11
CA PHE A 232 21.83 -1.70 10.06
C PHE A 232 21.01 -2.85 10.63
N GLU A 233 21.52 -3.50 11.67
CA GLU A 233 20.84 -4.63 12.30
C GLU A 233 19.48 -4.21 12.90
N ARG A 234 18.50 -5.11 12.75
CA ARG A 234 17.24 -5.09 13.50
C ARG A 234 17.51 -5.63 14.89
N ASP A 235 18.08 -6.82 14.99
CA ASP A 235 18.40 -7.44 16.27
C ASP A 235 19.66 -8.31 16.16
N SER A 236 20.38 -8.40 17.27
CA SER A 236 21.56 -9.24 17.46
C SER A 236 21.79 -9.50 18.95
N ALA A 237 22.91 -10.11 19.29
CA ALA A 237 23.32 -10.26 20.69
C ALA A 237 23.53 -8.92 21.44
N HIS A 238 23.65 -7.79 20.72
CA HIS A 238 24.06 -6.51 21.30
C HIS A 238 23.00 -5.41 21.23
N THR A 239 22.06 -5.50 20.30
CA THR A 239 21.03 -4.46 20.12
C THR A 239 19.74 -5.06 19.61
N ALA A 240 18.65 -4.33 19.83
CA ALA A 240 17.36 -4.57 19.20
C ALA A 240 16.76 -3.23 18.77
N ARG A 241 16.22 -3.20 17.56
CA ARG A 241 15.51 -2.09 16.91
C ARG A 241 14.18 -2.63 16.39
N PRO A 242 13.15 -1.78 16.29
CA PRO A 242 11.90 -2.18 15.68
C PRO A 242 12.09 -2.75 14.27
N ASP A 243 11.23 -3.71 13.93
CA ASP A 243 11.09 -4.18 12.56
C ASP A 243 10.64 -3.02 11.66
N MET A 244 11.17 -2.96 10.45
CA MET A 244 10.81 -1.89 9.53
C MET A 244 9.41 -2.05 8.94
N ALA A 245 8.78 -3.21 9.04
CA ALA A 245 7.37 -3.40 8.73
C ALA A 245 6.46 -2.44 9.53
N TYR A 246 6.87 -2.01 10.73
CA TYR A 246 6.16 -0.95 11.47
C TYR A 246 6.08 0.40 10.73
N GLY A 247 6.99 0.65 9.78
CA GLY A 247 7.03 1.86 8.96
C GLY A 247 6.36 1.69 7.59
N ALA A 248 5.89 0.49 7.25
CA ALA A 248 5.21 0.23 5.99
C ALA A 248 3.76 0.73 6.05
N ASP A 249 3.29 1.33 4.95
CA ASP A 249 1.91 1.78 4.80
C ASP A 249 1.25 0.98 3.68
N CYS A 250 0.58 -0.10 4.05
CA CYS A 250 -0.16 -0.95 3.13
C CYS A 250 -1.65 -0.64 3.20
N ALA A 251 -2.25 -0.36 2.05
CA ALA A 251 -3.68 -0.17 1.94
C ALA A 251 -4.41 -1.44 2.38
N LYS A 252 -5.26 -1.31 3.40
CA LYS A 252 -6.07 -2.42 3.88
C LYS A 252 -7.09 -2.80 2.81
N VAL A 253 -7.27 -4.11 2.64
CA VAL A 253 -8.25 -4.68 1.72
C VAL A 253 -9.46 -5.22 2.52
N PRO A 254 -10.64 -5.34 1.90
CA PRO A 254 -11.79 -5.93 2.58
C PRO A 254 -11.54 -7.38 3.00
N VAL A 255 -12.05 -7.77 4.15
CA VAL A 255 -12.06 -9.15 4.63
C VAL A 255 -13.37 -9.81 4.22
N VAL A 256 -13.29 -10.84 3.36
CA VAL A 256 -14.44 -11.51 2.76
C VAL A 256 -14.54 -12.92 3.32
N GLY A 257 -15.61 -13.20 4.08
CA GLY A 257 -15.91 -14.56 4.52
C GLY A 257 -16.54 -15.36 3.39
N VAL A 258 -16.11 -16.60 3.19
CA VAL A 258 -16.54 -17.45 2.08
C VAL A 258 -17.20 -18.72 2.62
N CYS A 259 -18.52 -18.83 2.46
CA CYS A 259 -19.32 -19.95 2.97
C CYS A 259 -19.89 -20.78 1.81
N LEU A 260 -19.19 -21.83 1.39
CA LEU A 260 -19.61 -22.66 0.24
C LEU A 260 -20.29 -23.96 0.69
N ARG A 261 -21.23 -24.45 -0.11
CA ARG A 261 -21.82 -25.78 0.08
C ARG A 261 -20.84 -26.87 -0.36
N GLU A 262 -21.02 -28.08 0.16
CA GLU A 262 -20.35 -29.26 -0.39
C GLU A 262 -20.70 -29.47 -1.87
N HIS A 263 -19.66 -29.89 -2.60
CA HIS A 263 -19.65 -30.09 -4.05
C HIS A 263 -20.87 -30.87 -4.53
N SER A 264 -21.65 -30.21 -5.35
CA SER A 264 -22.82 -30.75 -6.03
C SER A 264 -22.92 -29.96 -7.32
N GLY A 265 -23.05 -30.61 -8.48
CA GLY A 265 -22.72 -29.98 -9.78
C GLY A 265 -23.13 -28.50 -10.00
N ARG A 266 -24.32 -28.07 -9.55
CA ARG A 266 -24.74 -26.64 -9.62
C ARG A 266 -24.10 -25.72 -8.59
N SER A 267 -23.77 -26.23 -7.41
CA SER A 267 -22.94 -25.53 -6.42
C SER A 267 -21.54 -25.32 -7.00
N ASP A 268 -20.99 -26.29 -7.73
CA ASP A 268 -19.65 -26.18 -8.34
C ASP A 268 -19.58 -25.02 -9.36
N GLU A 269 -20.64 -24.81 -10.15
CA GLU A 269 -20.75 -23.65 -11.06
C GLU A 269 -20.77 -22.32 -10.28
N GLY A 270 -21.51 -22.25 -9.18
CA GLY A 270 -21.56 -21.06 -8.32
C GLY A 270 -20.22 -20.79 -7.62
N ASP A 271 -19.55 -21.84 -7.16
CA ASP A 271 -18.27 -21.77 -6.47
C ASP A 271 -17.16 -21.32 -7.44
N ALA A 272 -17.22 -21.75 -8.71
CA ALA A 272 -16.32 -21.27 -9.76
C ALA A 272 -16.48 -19.76 -10.03
N LEU A 273 -17.72 -19.25 -10.09
CA LEU A 273 -17.99 -17.82 -10.22
C LEU A 273 -17.49 -17.02 -9.01
N ILE A 274 -17.62 -17.58 -7.80
CA ILE A 274 -17.07 -16.97 -6.59
C ILE A 274 -15.55 -16.94 -6.66
N ALA A 275 -14.89 -18.03 -7.05
CA ALA A 275 -13.44 -18.07 -7.20
C ALA A 275 -12.94 -17.04 -8.23
N GLU A 276 -13.61 -16.89 -9.37
CA GLU A 276 -13.31 -15.85 -10.37
C GLU A 276 -13.47 -14.44 -9.77
N LEU A 277 -14.58 -14.18 -9.08
CA LEU A 277 -14.83 -12.90 -8.43
C LEU A 277 -13.73 -12.56 -7.41
N LEU A 278 -13.36 -13.52 -6.56
CA LEU A 278 -12.35 -13.36 -5.53
C LEU A 278 -10.96 -13.13 -6.12
N GLY A 279 -10.62 -13.81 -7.22
CA GLY A 279 -9.35 -13.63 -7.93
C GLY A 279 -9.24 -12.31 -8.72
N SER A 280 -10.36 -11.64 -8.99
CA SER A 280 -10.40 -10.42 -9.81
C SER A 280 -10.05 -9.11 -9.07
N ARG A 281 -9.92 -9.14 -7.74
CA ARG A 281 -9.72 -7.95 -6.90
C ARG A 281 -8.85 -8.25 -5.68
N ALA A 282 -8.11 -7.25 -5.20
CA ALA A 282 -7.43 -7.34 -3.92
C ALA A 282 -8.43 -7.39 -2.74
N LEU A 283 -8.44 -8.51 -2.02
CA LEU A 283 -9.26 -8.81 -0.83
C LEU A 283 -8.59 -9.92 -0.01
N ALA A 284 -8.98 -10.05 1.25
CA ALA A 284 -8.58 -11.17 2.11
C ALA A 284 -9.75 -12.16 2.22
N ALA A 285 -9.67 -13.29 1.51
CA ALA A 285 -10.69 -14.33 1.57
C ALA A 285 -10.46 -15.25 2.78
N VAL A 286 -11.49 -15.44 3.58
CA VAL A 286 -11.48 -16.30 4.77
C VAL A 286 -12.51 -17.41 4.57
N PRO A 287 -12.10 -18.67 4.35
CA PRO A 287 -13.02 -19.80 4.33
C PRO A 287 -13.76 -19.93 5.65
N ILE A 288 -15.08 -20.14 5.60
CA ILE A 288 -15.92 -20.36 6.78
C ILE A 288 -16.85 -21.52 6.49
N ASP A 289 -16.69 -22.63 7.22
CA ASP A 289 -17.67 -23.71 7.19
C ASP A 289 -18.66 -23.58 8.35
N THR A 290 -19.94 -23.55 8.01
CA THR A 290 -21.05 -23.53 8.97
C THR A 290 -21.43 -24.93 9.45
N ARG A 291 -20.88 -25.99 8.85
CA ARG A 291 -21.03 -27.39 9.28
C ARG A 291 -20.12 -27.67 10.48
N LEU A 292 -20.63 -28.40 11.47
CA LEU A 292 -19.91 -28.67 12.73
C LEU A 292 -19.75 -30.17 13.03
N ASP A 293 -20.41 -31.05 12.28
CA ASP A 293 -20.23 -32.49 12.45
C ASP A 293 -18.92 -32.93 11.79
N ASP A 294 -18.02 -33.41 12.64
CA ASP A 294 -16.61 -33.69 12.33
C ASP A 294 -16.38 -35.11 11.75
N LEU A 295 -17.44 -35.77 11.27
CA LEU A 295 -17.39 -37.18 10.90
C LEU A 295 -17.10 -37.37 9.40
N ILE A 296 -15.81 -37.68 9.15
CA ILE A 296 -15.26 -38.54 8.08
C ILE A 296 -14.94 -37.82 6.74
N LEU A 297 -13.63 -37.79 6.45
CA LEU A 297 -12.93 -37.59 5.16
C LEU A 297 -13.11 -36.24 4.43
N ASP A 298 -14.22 -35.52 4.66
CA ASP A 298 -14.53 -34.20 4.10
C ASP A 298 -15.10 -33.24 5.18
N GLY A 299 -14.52 -33.27 6.40
CA GLY A 299 -14.97 -32.48 7.55
C GLY A 299 -14.67 -30.97 7.46
N ASN A 300 -15.11 -30.22 8.46
CA ASN A 300 -14.84 -28.79 8.58
C ASN A 300 -13.32 -28.52 8.66
N ASP A 301 -12.71 -28.09 7.55
CA ASP A 301 -11.28 -27.80 7.44
C ASP A 301 -10.88 -26.43 8.04
N THR A 302 -11.86 -25.63 8.45
CA THR A 302 -11.65 -24.30 9.03
C THR A 302 -11.34 -24.35 10.54
N GLY A 303 -11.53 -25.50 11.18
CA GLY A 303 -11.28 -25.69 12.61
C GLY A 303 -12.34 -25.09 13.54
N LEU A 304 -13.48 -24.65 13.01
CA LEU A 304 -14.62 -24.14 13.76
C LEU A 304 -15.45 -25.30 14.33
N ARG A 305 -15.74 -25.27 15.63
CA ARG A 305 -16.31 -26.40 16.38
C ARG A 305 -17.66 -26.08 17.01
N THR A 306 -17.98 -24.80 17.15
CA THR A 306 -19.23 -24.37 17.80
C THR A 306 -19.94 -23.29 16.97
N PRO A 307 -21.27 -23.14 17.11
CA PRO A 307 -21.98 -22.03 16.48
C PRO A 307 -21.43 -20.67 16.91
N ALA A 308 -20.96 -20.55 18.15
CA ALA A 308 -20.37 -19.31 18.66
C ALA A 308 -19.04 -18.96 17.97
N GLU A 309 -18.21 -19.95 17.64
CA GLU A 309 -16.96 -19.74 16.89
C GLU A 309 -17.27 -19.27 15.44
N VAL A 310 -18.23 -19.92 14.77
CA VAL A 310 -18.69 -19.52 13.42
C VAL A 310 -19.25 -18.10 13.44
N GLU A 311 -20.15 -17.81 14.37
CA GLU A 311 -20.79 -16.50 14.49
C GLU A 311 -19.79 -15.39 14.82
N SER A 312 -18.84 -15.66 15.72
CA SER A 312 -17.76 -14.72 16.05
C SER A 312 -16.89 -14.38 14.85
N LEU A 313 -16.61 -15.35 13.98
CA LEU A 313 -15.83 -15.13 12.77
C LEU A 313 -16.63 -14.34 11.73
N ILE A 314 -17.87 -14.73 11.46
CA ILE A 314 -18.77 -14.02 10.53
C ILE A 314 -18.90 -12.55 10.92
N ALA A 315 -19.10 -12.25 12.21
CA ALA A 315 -19.25 -10.88 12.71
C ALA A 315 -18.02 -9.96 12.49
N ARG A 316 -16.87 -10.50 12.10
CA ARG A 316 -15.63 -9.74 11.81
C ARG A 316 -15.40 -9.51 10.32
N MET A 317 -16.24 -10.06 9.45
CA MET A 317 -16.10 -9.90 8.01
C MET A 317 -16.69 -8.56 7.56
N ASP A 318 -16.11 -7.97 6.51
CA ASP A 318 -16.70 -6.81 5.84
C ASP A 318 -17.91 -7.21 4.99
N VAL A 319 -17.87 -8.43 4.44
CA VAL A 319 -18.91 -9.04 3.62
C VAL A 319 -18.77 -10.56 3.64
N ILE A 320 -19.89 -11.28 3.54
CA ILE A 320 -19.93 -12.72 3.28
C ILE A 320 -20.26 -12.98 1.81
N VAL A 321 -19.61 -13.95 1.18
CA VAL A 321 -19.99 -14.52 -0.11
C VAL A 321 -20.36 -15.98 0.11
N THR A 322 -21.53 -16.41 -0.36
CA THR A 322 -22.07 -17.71 0.06
C THR A 322 -22.94 -18.40 -1.00
N THR A 323 -22.80 -19.72 -1.09
CA THR A 323 -23.80 -20.64 -1.69
C THR A 323 -24.58 -21.43 -0.62
N ARG A 324 -24.31 -21.16 0.67
CA ARG A 324 -25.03 -21.73 1.82
C ARG A 324 -26.10 -20.79 2.37
N LEU A 325 -27.25 -21.36 2.71
CA LEU A 325 -28.33 -20.63 3.39
C LEU A 325 -27.89 -20.06 4.74
N HIS A 326 -27.21 -20.85 5.58
CA HIS A 326 -26.78 -20.35 6.88
C HIS A 326 -25.66 -19.31 6.80
N GLY A 327 -24.89 -19.27 5.71
CA GLY A 327 -24.00 -18.13 5.43
C GLY A 327 -24.79 -16.83 5.26
N LEU A 328 -25.91 -16.85 4.52
CA LEU A 328 -26.83 -15.70 4.38
C LEU A 328 -27.44 -15.32 5.73
N VAL A 329 -28.03 -16.27 6.43
CA VAL A 329 -28.78 -16.00 7.67
C VAL A 329 -27.86 -15.49 8.78
N MET A 330 -26.73 -16.15 9.03
CA MET A 330 -25.81 -15.74 10.10
C MET A 330 -25.14 -14.40 9.80
N ALA A 331 -24.85 -14.08 8.53
CA ALA A 331 -24.33 -12.78 8.14
C ALA A 331 -25.33 -11.66 8.47
N LEU A 332 -26.57 -11.77 8.00
CA LEU A 332 -27.60 -10.77 8.25
C LEU A 332 -27.95 -10.67 9.73
N LYS A 333 -28.00 -11.79 10.46
CA LYS A 333 -28.16 -11.81 11.93
C LYS A 333 -27.11 -10.93 12.64
N ASN A 334 -25.89 -10.87 12.12
CA ASN A 334 -24.78 -10.08 12.66
C ASN A 334 -24.62 -8.70 11.99
N GLY A 335 -25.57 -8.29 11.14
CA GLY A 335 -25.50 -7.02 10.42
C GLY A 335 -24.37 -6.95 9.39
N VAL A 336 -23.85 -8.10 8.97
CA VAL A 336 -22.79 -8.22 7.95
C VAL A 336 -23.46 -8.39 6.58
N PRO A 337 -23.15 -7.52 5.60
CA PRO A 337 -23.63 -7.66 4.23
C PRO A 337 -23.25 -9.01 3.62
N VAL A 338 -24.11 -9.55 2.76
CA VAL A 338 -23.85 -10.85 2.12
C VAL A 338 -24.25 -10.87 0.66
N LEU A 339 -23.32 -11.29 -0.20
CA LEU A 339 -23.58 -11.69 -1.57
C LEU A 339 -23.89 -13.18 -1.57
N ALA A 340 -25.16 -13.52 -1.72
CA ALA A 340 -25.61 -14.90 -1.76
C ALA A 340 -25.91 -15.34 -3.20
N ILE A 341 -25.37 -16.47 -3.63
CA ILE A 341 -25.72 -17.12 -4.89
C ILE A 341 -26.59 -18.32 -4.57
N ASP A 342 -27.79 -18.36 -5.13
CA ASP A 342 -28.72 -19.48 -4.98
C ASP A 342 -28.59 -20.44 -6.17
N PRO A 343 -28.08 -21.68 -5.98
CA PRO A 343 -27.94 -22.65 -7.08
C PRO A 343 -29.28 -23.06 -7.70
N GLY A 344 -30.41 -22.70 -7.07
CA GLY A 344 -31.77 -23.05 -7.48
C GLY A 344 -32.17 -24.48 -7.12
N ASN A 345 -31.24 -25.27 -6.58
CA ASN A 345 -31.59 -26.53 -5.94
C ASN A 345 -32.49 -26.25 -4.72
N GLU A 346 -33.42 -27.15 -4.44
CA GLU A 346 -34.34 -27.04 -3.29
C GLU A 346 -35.28 -25.82 -3.35
N GLY A 347 -35.58 -25.37 -4.58
CA GLY A 347 -36.62 -24.39 -4.85
C GLY A 347 -36.24 -22.94 -4.57
N TYR A 348 -34.97 -22.56 -4.72
CA TYR A 348 -34.50 -21.19 -4.48
C TYR A 348 -34.64 -20.74 -3.01
N LYS A 349 -34.27 -21.61 -2.08
CA LYS A 349 -34.41 -21.35 -0.64
C LYS A 349 -33.62 -20.14 -0.15
N ILE A 350 -32.45 -19.86 -0.74
CA ILE A 350 -31.60 -18.73 -0.35
C ILE A 350 -32.25 -17.42 -0.79
N CYS A 351 -32.67 -17.33 -2.05
CA CYS A 351 -33.41 -16.17 -2.57
C CYS A 351 -34.72 -15.94 -1.82
N ARG A 352 -35.48 -17.00 -1.48
CA ARG A 352 -36.71 -16.86 -0.69
C ARG A 352 -36.44 -16.30 0.71
N GLN A 353 -35.40 -16.79 1.38
CA GLN A 353 -35.05 -16.30 2.72
C GLN A 353 -34.53 -14.86 2.68
N ALA A 354 -33.74 -14.50 1.67
CA ALA A 354 -33.35 -13.11 1.44
C ALA A 354 -34.57 -12.22 1.20
N ALA A 355 -35.51 -12.64 0.35
CA ALA A 355 -36.74 -11.90 0.08
C ALA A 355 -37.62 -11.72 1.34
N ALA A 356 -37.72 -12.74 2.19
CA ALA A 356 -38.51 -12.70 3.43
C ALA A 356 -38.03 -11.60 4.39
N VAL A 357 -36.72 -11.32 4.42
CA VAL A 357 -36.14 -10.24 5.23
C VAL A 357 -35.83 -8.99 4.42
N GLY A 358 -36.21 -8.94 3.14
CA GLY A 358 -36.00 -7.82 2.22
C GLY A 358 -34.54 -7.52 1.87
N TRP A 359 -33.68 -8.54 1.81
CA TRP A 359 -32.28 -8.42 1.40
C TRP A 359 -32.12 -8.51 -0.13
N PRO A 360 -31.47 -7.54 -0.81
CA PRO A 360 -31.45 -7.47 -2.27
C PRO A 360 -30.28 -8.19 -2.96
N ALA A 361 -29.22 -8.55 -2.22
CA ALA A 361 -28.00 -9.14 -2.80
C ALA A 361 -28.00 -10.68 -2.73
N ALA A 362 -29.15 -11.30 -3.04
CA ALA A 362 -29.27 -12.74 -3.27
C ALA A 362 -29.65 -12.98 -4.74
N ILE A 363 -28.79 -13.68 -5.48
CA ILE A 363 -28.88 -13.82 -6.93
C ILE A 363 -29.03 -15.31 -7.26
N ALA A 364 -30.06 -15.66 -8.03
CA ALA A 364 -30.18 -17.02 -8.55
C ALA A 364 -29.07 -17.30 -9.57
N LEU A 365 -28.46 -18.49 -9.54
CA LEU A 365 -27.30 -18.86 -10.34
C LEU A 365 -27.49 -18.59 -11.85
N HIS A 366 -28.68 -18.84 -12.41
CA HIS A 366 -28.96 -18.58 -13.82
C HIS A 366 -28.96 -17.09 -14.21
N ASN A 367 -28.95 -16.18 -13.23
CA ASN A 367 -28.82 -14.73 -13.40
C ASN A 367 -27.45 -14.21 -12.92
N ALA A 368 -26.56 -15.09 -12.46
CA ALA A 368 -25.24 -14.72 -11.96
C ALA A 368 -24.24 -14.67 -13.12
N ASP A 369 -23.56 -13.53 -13.26
CA ASP A 369 -22.43 -13.33 -14.17
C ASP A 369 -21.39 -12.43 -13.50
N SER A 370 -20.19 -12.33 -14.07
CA SER A 370 -19.10 -11.57 -13.45
C SER A 370 -19.44 -10.08 -13.26
N ALA A 371 -20.34 -9.49 -14.06
CA ALA A 371 -20.74 -8.09 -13.91
C ALA A 371 -21.76 -7.91 -12.77
N THR A 372 -22.80 -8.75 -12.71
CA THR A 372 -23.82 -8.72 -11.66
C THR A 372 -23.21 -9.01 -10.29
N LEU A 373 -22.30 -9.99 -10.20
CA LEU A 373 -21.59 -10.32 -8.96
C LEU A 373 -20.68 -9.18 -8.48
N ARG A 374 -19.97 -8.50 -9.39
CA ARG A 374 -19.16 -7.32 -9.04
C ARG A 374 -20.00 -6.16 -8.52
N LEU A 375 -21.14 -5.89 -9.15
CA LEU A 375 -22.07 -4.84 -8.70
C LEU A 375 -22.64 -5.17 -7.32
N ALA A 376 -23.06 -6.40 -7.10
CA ALA A 376 -23.59 -6.85 -5.82
C ALA A 376 -22.54 -6.82 -4.71
N LEU A 377 -21.29 -7.23 -4.99
CA LEU A 377 -20.17 -7.11 -4.05
C LEU A 377 -19.89 -5.65 -3.70
N ASN A 378 -19.87 -4.75 -4.68
CA ASN A 378 -19.68 -3.31 -4.42
C ASN A 378 -20.80 -2.71 -3.57
N TYR A 379 -22.05 -3.13 -3.80
CA TYR A 379 -23.17 -2.76 -2.94
C TYR A 379 -22.96 -3.28 -1.50
N CYS A 380 -22.57 -4.54 -1.33
CA CYS A 380 -22.32 -5.12 -0.01
C CYS A 380 -21.20 -4.40 0.75
N LEU A 381 -20.15 -3.97 0.05
CA LEU A 381 -19.03 -3.22 0.64
C LEU A 381 -19.35 -1.74 0.94
N SER A 382 -20.52 -1.26 0.55
CA SER A 382 -20.94 0.13 0.78
C SER A 382 -21.56 0.34 2.17
N GLU A 383 -21.58 1.60 2.63
CA GLU A 383 -22.28 1.96 3.87
C GLU A 383 -23.80 1.75 3.77
N GLN A 384 -24.37 1.79 2.56
CA GLN A 384 -25.77 1.43 2.35
C GLN A 384 -25.99 -0.06 2.59
N GLY A 385 -25.18 -0.93 1.98
CA GLY A 385 -25.26 -2.37 2.18
C GLY A 385 -25.13 -2.77 3.66
N ARG A 386 -24.23 -2.12 4.41
CA ARG A 386 -24.07 -2.32 5.87
C ARG A 386 -25.32 -1.94 6.66
N ARG A 387 -25.95 -0.81 6.34
CA ARG A 387 -27.21 -0.39 6.99
C ARG A 387 -28.35 -1.34 6.68
N ASP A 388 -28.48 -1.73 5.42
CA ASP A 388 -29.55 -2.62 4.98
C ASP A 388 -29.38 -4.02 5.58
N ALA A 389 -28.15 -4.50 5.75
CA ALA A 389 -27.88 -5.79 6.38
C ALA A 389 -28.37 -5.82 7.84
N ARG A 390 -28.08 -4.77 8.62
CA ARG A 390 -28.58 -4.60 9.99
C ARG A 390 -30.11 -4.60 10.04
N GLN A 391 -30.75 -3.81 9.17
CA GLN A 391 -32.21 -3.74 9.12
C GLN A 391 -32.85 -5.08 8.72
N CYS A 392 -32.23 -5.83 7.81
CA CYS A 392 -32.67 -7.18 7.45
C CYS A 392 -32.54 -8.15 8.64
N GLY A 393 -31.43 -8.10 9.38
CA GLY A 393 -31.25 -8.87 10.61
C GLY A 393 -32.32 -8.59 11.66
N GLU A 394 -32.61 -7.31 11.92
CA GLU A 394 -33.66 -6.88 12.85
C GLU A 394 -35.05 -7.37 12.43
N ARG A 395 -35.39 -7.24 11.14
CA ARG A 395 -36.65 -7.79 10.58
C ARG A 395 -36.75 -9.30 10.76
N GLY A 396 -35.65 -10.02 10.49
CA GLY A 396 -35.57 -11.47 10.70
C GLY A 396 -35.83 -11.85 12.16
N ALA A 397 -35.16 -11.19 13.11
CA ALA A 397 -35.34 -11.43 14.53
C ALA A 397 -36.79 -11.17 15.00
N ALA A 398 -37.38 -10.05 14.56
CA ALA A 398 -38.77 -9.72 14.89
C ALA A 398 -39.76 -10.76 14.35
N SER A 399 -39.54 -11.27 13.12
CA SER A 399 -40.37 -12.32 12.53
C SER A 399 -40.30 -13.63 13.31
N ILE A 400 -39.12 -14.01 13.82
CA ILE A 400 -38.96 -15.23 14.62
C ILE A 400 -39.62 -15.10 15.99
N GLU A 401 -39.58 -13.93 16.62
CA GLU A 401 -40.30 -13.71 17.88
C GLU A 401 -41.83 -13.82 17.69
N SER A 402 -42.37 -13.34 16.56
CA SER A 402 -43.77 -13.57 16.21
C SER A 402 -44.07 -15.06 16.06
N LEU A 403 -43.25 -15.80 15.30
CA LEU A 403 -43.42 -17.23 15.09
C LEU A 403 -43.36 -18.03 16.40
N LYS A 404 -42.48 -17.65 17.33
CA LYS A 404 -42.39 -18.28 18.65
C LYS A 404 -43.72 -18.21 19.40
N ASN A 405 -44.42 -17.08 19.36
CA ASN A 405 -45.73 -16.95 19.99
C ASN A 405 -46.77 -17.89 19.36
N ASP A 406 -46.78 -17.98 18.02
CA ASP A 406 -47.69 -18.88 17.30
C ASP A 406 -47.41 -20.35 17.61
N VAL A 407 -46.14 -20.74 17.67
CA VAL A 407 -45.72 -22.12 17.99
C VAL A 407 -46.11 -22.50 19.41
N LEU A 408 -45.91 -21.61 20.39
CA LEU A 408 -46.29 -21.87 21.77
C LEU A 408 -47.81 -22.01 21.93
N ALA A 409 -48.59 -21.15 21.27
CA ALA A 409 -50.05 -21.24 21.27
C ALA A 409 -50.56 -22.54 20.61
N ALA A 410 -49.93 -22.95 19.50
CA ALA A 410 -50.26 -24.22 18.83
C ALA A 410 -49.90 -25.43 19.70
N ALA A 411 -48.74 -25.43 20.35
CA ALA A 411 -48.31 -26.49 21.25
C ALA A 411 -49.27 -26.64 22.44
N ASP A 412 -49.67 -25.54 23.08
CA ASP A 412 -50.64 -25.55 24.18
C ASP A 412 -51.99 -26.12 23.76
N THR A 413 -52.44 -25.84 22.54
CA THR A 413 -53.69 -26.37 22.00
C THR A 413 -53.59 -27.87 21.74
N LEU A 414 -52.49 -28.32 21.13
CA LEU A 414 -52.27 -29.73 20.81
C LEU A 414 -52.04 -30.61 22.04
N LEU A 415 -51.45 -30.07 23.11
CA LEU A 415 -51.21 -30.81 24.35
C LEU A 415 -52.45 -30.90 25.25
N ARG A 416 -53.48 -30.09 24.99
CA ARG A 416 -54.77 -30.12 25.70
C ARG A 416 -55.84 -30.95 24.98
N ALA A 417 -55.61 -31.28 23.71
CA ALA A 417 -56.44 -32.19 22.91
C ALA A 417 -55.99 -33.63 23.12
#